data_AF-A0A2N8DM41-F1
#
_entry.id   AF-A0A2N8DM41-F1
#
_cell.length_a   1.000
_cell.length_b   1.000
_cell.length_c   1.000
_cell.angle_alpha   90.00
_cell.angle_beta   90.00
_cell.angle_gamma   90.00
#
_symmetry.space_group_name_H-M   'P 1'
#
loop_
_entity.id
_entity.type
_entity.pdbx_description
1 polymer ?
#
loop_
_entity_poly.entity_id
_entity_poly.type
_entity_poly.pdbx_seq_one_letter_code
_entity_poly.pdbx_strand_id
1 'polypeptide(L)'
;YRARAKTEPAAVIKAAKQSMAVHVKAMLDFQKQGIPTFDYGNNIRQMAQEEGVENAFDFPGFVPAYIRPLFCRGIGPFRWAALSGDPQDIYKTDAKVKELIPDDAHLHNWLDMARERISFQGLPA
;
A
#
# COMPACT_ATOMS: atom_id res chain seq x y z
N TYR A 1 15.14 10.07 18.11
CA TYR A 1 15.77 9.88 16.79
C TYR A 1 15.81 11.17 15.94
N ARG A 2 14.75 12.00 15.86
CA ARG A 2 14.73 13.22 15.02
C ARG A 2 15.87 14.21 15.25
N ALA A 3 16.25 14.49 16.50
CA ALA A 3 17.40 15.36 16.80
C ALA A 3 18.72 14.73 16.30
N ARG A 4 18.95 13.44 16.62
CA ARG A 4 20.12 12.68 16.18
C ARG A 4 20.20 12.52 14.66
N ALA A 5 19.07 12.50 13.96
CA ALA A 5 19.08 12.45 12.49
C ALA A 5 19.71 13.71 11.87
N LYS A 6 19.70 14.85 12.58
CA LYS A 6 20.34 16.10 12.14
C LYS A 6 21.85 16.12 12.44
N THR A 7 22.27 15.51 13.56
CA THR A 7 23.67 15.60 14.04
C THR A 7 24.50 14.37 13.70
N GLU A 8 23.89 13.18 13.62
CA GLU A 8 24.52 11.87 13.43
C GLU A 8 23.75 11.01 12.38
N PRO A 9 23.50 11.52 11.16
CA PRO A 9 22.64 10.85 10.18
C PRO A 9 23.11 9.43 9.82
N ALA A 10 24.42 9.21 9.64
CA ALA A 10 24.97 7.89 9.32
C ALA A 10 24.71 6.86 10.43
N ALA A 11 24.83 7.27 11.69
CA ALA A 11 24.56 6.40 12.83
C ALA A 11 23.07 6.06 12.94
N VAL A 12 22.19 7.03 12.68
CA VAL A 12 20.75 6.82 12.65
C VAL A 12 20.35 5.87 11.52
N ILE A 13 20.93 6.02 10.32
CA ILE A 13 20.67 5.12 9.18
C ILE A 13 21.08 3.68 9.53
N LYS A 14 22.29 3.49 10.05
CA LYS A 14 22.78 2.16 10.45
C LYS A 14 21.87 1.52 11.51
N ALA A 15 21.54 2.27 12.56
CA ALA A 15 20.66 1.76 13.62
C ALA A 15 19.25 1.44 13.09
N ALA A 16 18.72 2.24 12.16
CA ALA A 16 17.42 1.99 11.55
C ALA A 16 17.43 0.70 10.70
N LYS A 17 18.46 0.51 9.86
CA LYS A 17 18.63 -0.69 9.04
C LYS A 17 18.79 -1.96 9.89
N GLN A 18 19.56 -1.90 10.97
CA GLN A 18 19.70 -3.00 11.92
C GLN A 18 18.34 -3.42 12.52
N SER A 19 17.50 -2.46 12.90
CA SER A 19 16.14 -2.74 13.35
C SER A 19 15.24 -3.30 12.23
N MET A 20 15.38 -2.82 11.00
CA MET A 20 14.66 -3.38 9.84
C MET A 20 15.05 -4.84 9.59
N ALA A 21 16.33 -5.20 9.75
CA ALA A 21 16.79 -6.58 9.62
C ALA A 21 16.12 -7.51 10.65
N VAL A 22 16.01 -7.08 11.91
CA VAL A 22 15.27 -7.82 12.95
C VAL A 22 13.80 -7.96 12.59
N HIS A 23 13.17 -6.89 12.10
CA HIS A 23 11.77 -6.91 11.66
C HIS A 23 11.55 -7.90 10.51
N VAL A 24 12.41 -7.90 9.49
CA VAL A 24 12.29 -8.82 8.35
C VAL A 24 12.51 -10.28 8.78
N LYS A 25 13.42 -10.55 9.73
CA LYS A 25 13.55 -11.90 10.31
C LYS A 25 12.24 -12.38 10.94
N ALA A 26 11.53 -11.52 11.68
CA ALA A 26 10.22 -11.87 12.23
C ALA A 26 9.17 -12.14 11.14
N MET A 27 9.16 -11.36 10.05
CA MET A 27 8.29 -11.63 8.90
C MET A 27 8.59 -13.00 8.26
N LEU A 28 9.87 -13.34 8.09
CA LEU A 28 10.30 -14.65 7.59
C LEU A 28 9.88 -15.79 8.52
N ASP A 29 9.90 -15.57 9.84
CA ASP A 29 9.46 -16.57 10.80
C ASP A 29 7.94 -16.81 10.72
N PHE A 30 7.14 -15.79 10.42
CA PHE A 30 5.71 -15.97 10.11
C PHE A 30 5.51 -16.69 8.77
N GLN A 31 6.30 -16.36 7.75
CA GLN A 31 6.25 -17.05 6.46
C GLN A 31 6.54 -18.56 6.62
N LYS A 32 7.54 -18.93 7.43
CA LYS A 32 7.88 -20.34 7.73
C LYS A 32 6.74 -21.09 8.44
N GLN A 33 5.88 -20.38 9.15
CA GLN A 33 4.66 -20.93 9.77
C GLN A 33 3.50 -21.08 8.77
N GLY A 34 3.72 -20.79 7.49
CA GLY A 34 2.71 -20.90 6.43
C GLY A 34 1.83 -19.66 6.28
N ILE A 35 2.16 -18.55 6.95
CA ILE A 35 1.37 -17.31 6.86
C ILE A 35 1.73 -16.56 5.57
N PRO A 36 0.75 -16.19 4.73
CA PRO A 36 0.98 -15.35 3.56
C PRO A 36 1.67 -14.04 3.94
N THR A 37 2.94 -13.93 3.57
CA THR A 37 3.80 -12.79 3.89
C THR A 37 4.24 -12.16 2.58
N PHE A 38 4.19 -10.84 2.48
CA PHE A 38 4.59 -10.10 1.29
C PHE A 38 5.11 -8.71 1.65
N ASP A 39 5.91 -8.14 0.76
CA ASP A 39 6.42 -6.77 0.85
C ASP A 39 5.48 -5.79 0.15
N TYR A 40 5.15 -4.70 0.84
CA TYR A 40 4.22 -3.69 0.36
C TYR A 40 4.91 -2.42 -0.16
N GLY A 41 6.02 -2.59 -0.87
CA GLY A 41 6.61 -1.53 -1.69
C GLY A 41 7.35 -0.43 -0.94
N ASN A 42 7.75 -0.68 0.32
CA ASN A 42 8.56 0.27 1.11
C ASN A 42 10.07 -0.07 1.09
N ASN A 43 10.46 -1.10 0.34
CA ASN A 43 11.85 -1.55 0.17
C ASN A 43 12.50 -2.17 1.43
N ILE A 44 11.71 -2.61 2.43
CA ILE A 44 12.25 -3.12 3.70
C ILE A 44 13.13 -4.38 3.52
N ARG A 45 12.80 -5.24 2.55
CA ARG A 45 13.59 -6.44 2.22
C ARG A 45 15.01 -6.10 1.79
N GLN A 46 15.17 -5.08 0.94
CA GLN A 46 16.48 -4.61 0.49
C GLN A 46 17.31 -4.09 1.66
N MET A 47 16.70 -3.31 2.56
CA MET A 47 17.39 -2.78 3.74
C MET A 47 17.85 -3.90 4.69
N ALA A 48 17.07 -4.97 4.83
CA ALA A 48 17.46 -6.13 5.62
C ALA A 48 18.56 -6.96 4.93
N GLN A 49 18.50 -7.13 3.61
CA GLN A 49 19.55 -7.83 2.86
C GLN A 49 20.90 -7.13 3.00
N GLU A 50 20.93 -5.80 2.93
CA GLU A 50 22.15 -4.99 3.13
C GLU A 50 22.76 -5.14 4.54
N GLU A 51 21.97 -5.54 5.53
CA GLU A 51 22.41 -5.85 6.89
C GLU A 51 22.62 -7.36 7.14
N GLY A 52 22.71 -8.16 6.06
CA GLY A 52 23.08 -9.58 6.12
C GLY A 52 21.92 -10.55 6.33
N VAL A 53 20.66 -10.13 6.11
CA VAL A 53 19.54 -11.08 6.01
C VAL A 53 19.52 -11.65 4.58
N GLU A 54 20.31 -12.69 4.34
CA GLU A 54 20.52 -13.28 3.01
C GLU A 54 19.21 -13.69 2.32
N ASN A 55 18.26 -14.18 3.11
CA ASN A 55 16.98 -14.70 2.64
C ASN A 55 15.84 -13.66 2.77
N ALA A 56 16.16 -12.37 2.84
CA ALA A 56 15.18 -11.29 2.97
C ALA A 56 14.15 -11.25 1.82
N PHE A 57 14.47 -11.85 0.66
CA PHE A 57 13.60 -11.89 -0.51
C PHE A 57 12.77 -13.17 -0.64
N ASP A 58 12.79 -14.07 0.35
CA ASP A 58 11.99 -15.31 0.33
C ASP A 58 10.48 -15.04 0.26
N PHE A 59 10.01 -13.89 0.74
CA PHE A 59 8.63 -13.44 0.52
C PHE A 59 8.53 -12.44 -0.64
N PRO A 60 7.50 -12.56 -1.51
CA PRO A 60 7.38 -11.76 -2.73
C PRO A 60 6.94 -10.33 -2.46
N GLY A 61 7.09 -9.47 -3.47
CA GLY A 61 6.44 -8.15 -3.47
C GLY A 61 4.96 -8.26 -3.84
N PHE A 62 4.13 -7.32 -3.37
CA PHE A 62 2.69 -7.34 -3.63
C PHE A 62 2.34 -7.22 -5.13
N VAL A 63 3.15 -6.51 -5.92
CA VAL A 63 2.92 -6.38 -7.37
C VAL A 63 2.99 -7.73 -8.09
N PRO A 64 4.13 -8.47 -8.06
CA PRO A 64 4.18 -9.78 -8.68
C PRO A 64 3.22 -10.80 -8.05
N ALA A 65 2.93 -10.70 -6.75
CA ALA A 65 2.06 -11.65 -6.06
C ALA A 65 0.56 -11.46 -6.34
N TYR A 66 0.08 -10.22 -6.44
CA TYR A 66 -1.36 -9.93 -6.46
C TYR A 66 -1.80 -8.95 -7.55
N ILE A 67 -1.04 -7.87 -7.78
CA ILE A 67 -1.54 -6.73 -8.55
C ILE A 67 -1.24 -6.81 -10.05
N ARG A 68 -0.18 -7.53 -10.46
CA ARG A 68 0.23 -7.60 -11.88
C ARG A 68 -0.91 -7.99 -12.84
N PRO A 69 -1.81 -8.95 -12.53
CA PRO A 69 -2.95 -9.26 -13.41
C PRO A 69 -3.93 -8.09 -13.64
N LEU A 70 -4.03 -7.14 -12.69
CA LEU A 70 -4.80 -5.91 -12.87
C LEU A 70 -4.10 -4.98 -13.88
N PHE A 71 -2.79 -4.78 -13.71
CA PHE A 71 -1.98 -3.94 -14.61
C PHE A 71 -1.99 -4.46 -16.06
N CYS A 72 -1.98 -5.77 -16.27
CA CYS A 72 -2.07 -6.36 -17.61
C CYS A 72 -3.38 -6.01 -18.36
N ARG A 73 -4.41 -5.54 -17.65
CA ARG A 73 -5.69 -5.09 -18.21
C ARG A 73 -5.85 -3.57 -18.21
N GLY A 74 -4.79 -2.83 -17.92
CA GLY A 74 -4.83 -1.37 -17.79
C GLY A 74 -5.54 -0.87 -16.51
N ILE A 75 -5.83 -1.75 -15.56
CA ILE A 75 -6.47 -1.37 -14.29
C ILE A 75 -5.40 -0.87 -13.32
N GLY A 76 -5.63 0.31 -12.74
CA GLY A 76 -4.72 0.93 -11.78
C GLY A 76 -5.47 1.83 -10.79
N PRO A 77 -4.75 2.61 -9.95
CA PRO A 77 -5.34 3.45 -8.92
C PRO A 77 -5.93 4.75 -9.50
N PHE A 78 -6.88 4.61 -10.42
CA PHE A 78 -7.62 5.72 -11.03
C PHE A 78 -8.40 6.51 -9.97
N ARG A 79 -8.41 7.84 -10.10
CA ARG A 79 -9.05 8.75 -9.15
C ARG A 79 -9.44 10.07 -9.82
N TRP A 80 -10.40 10.77 -9.24
CA TRP A 80 -10.79 12.13 -9.59
C TRP A 80 -11.03 12.94 -8.31
N ALA A 81 -11.23 14.26 -8.43
CA ALA A 81 -11.54 15.13 -7.30
C ALA A 81 -12.55 16.21 -7.72
N ALA A 82 -13.44 16.59 -6.82
CA ALA A 82 -14.45 17.62 -7.05
C ALA A 82 -13.89 19.01 -6.68
N LEU A 83 -13.58 19.83 -7.68
CA LEU A 83 -13.04 21.19 -7.48
C LEU A 83 -14.04 22.15 -6.81
N SER A 84 -15.34 21.82 -6.83
CA SER A 84 -16.39 22.56 -6.11
C SER A 84 -16.20 22.51 -4.59
N GLY A 85 -15.52 21.49 -4.07
CA GLY A 85 -15.46 21.18 -2.64
C GLY A 85 -16.74 20.53 -2.09
N ASP A 86 -17.77 20.31 -2.91
CA ASP A 86 -19.04 19.72 -2.49
C ASP A 86 -18.98 18.18 -2.56
N PRO A 87 -19.15 17.46 -1.43
CA PRO A 87 -19.14 15.99 -1.43
C PRO A 87 -20.26 15.38 -2.27
N GLN A 88 -21.35 16.10 -2.53
CA GLN A 88 -22.42 15.62 -3.40
C GLN A 88 -21.92 15.37 -4.83
N ASP A 89 -20.88 16.05 -5.29
CA ASP A 89 -20.33 15.79 -6.62
C ASP A 89 -19.63 14.42 -6.68
N ILE A 90 -18.99 13.98 -5.60
CA ILE A 90 -18.45 12.61 -5.53
C ILE A 90 -19.57 11.57 -5.51
N TYR A 91 -20.63 11.78 -4.73
CA TYR A 91 -21.76 10.84 -4.70
C TYR A 91 -22.49 10.73 -6.04
N LYS A 92 -22.59 11.84 -6.79
CA LYS A 92 -23.10 11.83 -8.17
C LYS A 92 -22.19 11.00 -9.08
N THR A 93 -20.87 11.16 -8.96
CA THR A 93 -19.93 10.36 -9.76
C THR A 93 -19.95 8.87 -9.37
N ASP A 94 -20.11 8.52 -8.09
CA ASP A 94 -20.25 7.13 -7.65
C ASP A 94 -21.47 6.46 -8.31
N ALA A 95 -22.62 7.16 -8.28
CA ALA A 95 -23.83 6.68 -8.94
C ALA A 95 -23.64 6.55 -10.46
N LYS A 96 -22.96 7.51 -11.09
CA LYS A 96 -22.68 7.46 -12.54
C LYS A 96 -21.75 6.29 -12.89
N VAL A 97 -20.74 5.98 -12.09
CA VAL A 97 -19.86 4.83 -12.33
C VAL A 97 -20.65 3.52 -12.26
N LYS A 98 -21.56 3.37 -11.29
CA LYS A 98 -22.44 2.19 -11.20
C LYS A 98 -23.37 2.04 -12.41
N GLU A 99 -23.88 3.15 -12.93
CA GLU A 99 -24.71 3.16 -14.15
C GLU A 99 -23.92 2.74 -15.39
N LEU A 100 -22.66 3.20 -15.53
CA LEU A 100 -21.81 2.90 -16.67
C LEU A 100 -21.24 1.48 -16.65
N ILE A 101 -21.07 0.89 -15.45
CA ILE A 101 -20.49 -0.44 -15.26
C ILE A 101 -21.43 -1.26 -14.36
N PRO A 102 -22.62 -1.67 -14.87
CA PRO A 102 -23.67 -2.24 -14.03
C PRO A 102 -23.36 -3.66 -13.53
N ASP A 103 -22.56 -4.43 -14.27
CA ASP A 103 -22.36 -5.87 -14.04
C ASP A 103 -21.10 -6.20 -13.21
N ASP A 104 -20.44 -5.20 -12.62
CA ASP A 104 -19.27 -5.40 -11.76
C ASP A 104 -19.64 -5.22 -10.28
N ALA A 105 -20.12 -6.31 -9.66
CA ALA A 105 -20.51 -6.33 -8.26
C ALA A 105 -19.36 -5.96 -7.31
N HIS A 106 -18.11 -6.27 -7.67
CA HIS A 106 -16.95 -5.92 -6.86
C HIS A 106 -16.72 -4.41 -6.86
N LEU A 107 -16.79 -3.77 -8.03
CA LEU A 107 -16.71 -2.32 -8.17
C LEU A 107 -17.84 -1.61 -7.40
N HIS A 108 -19.07 -2.13 -7.46
CA HIS A 108 -20.19 -1.52 -6.75
C HIS A 108 -20.00 -1.57 -5.24
N ASN A 109 -19.60 -2.74 -4.73
CA ASN A 109 -19.28 -2.91 -3.31
C ASN A 109 -18.09 -2.02 -2.88
N TRP A 110 -17.10 -1.82 -3.74
CA TRP A 110 -15.99 -0.89 -3.48
C TRP A 110 -16.49 0.55 -3.28
N LEU A 111 -17.38 1.04 -4.15
CA LEU A 111 -17.95 2.38 -4.03
C LEU A 111 -18.82 2.54 -2.78
N ASP A 112 -19.63 1.52 -2.45
CA ASP A 112 -20.45 1.53 -1.23
C ASP A 112 -19.59 1.58 0.04
N MET A 113 -18.56 0.72 0.12
CA MET A 113 -17.63 0.75 1.23
C MET A 113 -16.86 2.07 1.31
N ALA A 114 -16.44 2.63 0.18
CA ALA A 114 -15.74 3.92 0.17
C ALA A 114 -16.62 5.00 0.79
N ARG A 115 -17.89 5.10 0.38
CA ARG A 115 -18.85 6.07 0.92
C ARG A 115 -19.12 5.88 2.42
N GLU A 116 -19.25 4.64 2.89
CA GLU A 116 -19.56 4.34 4.29
C GLU A 116 -18.36 4.46 5.23
N ARG A 117 -17.15 4.24 4.74
CA ARG A 117 -15.96 4.02 5.57
C ARG A 117 -14.84 5.04 5.35
N ILE A 118 -14.88 5.83 4.29
CA ILE A 118 -13.86 6.83 3.96
C ILE A 118 -14.45 8.23 4.13
N SER A 119 -13.91 8.99 5.09
CA SER A 119 -14.20 10.41 5.22
C SER A 119 -13.31 11.22 4.30
N PHE A 120 -13.87 12.24 3.65
CA PHE A 120 -13.11 13.14 2.79
C PHE A 120 -12.04 13.93 3.55
N GLN A 121 -10.94 14.24 2.85
CA GLN A 121 -9.84 15.06 3.36
C GLN A 121 -9.53 16.18 2.36
N GLY A 122 -9.87 17.42 2.70
CA GLY A 122 -9.73 18.55 1.77
C GLY A 122 -10.83 18.53 0.70
N LEU A 123 -10.45 18.60 -0.58
CA LEU A 123 -11.42 18.41 -1.67
C LEU A 123 -11.94 16.97 -1.67
N PRO A 124 -13.26 16.76 -1.85
CA PRO A 124 -13.82 15.43 -2.04
C PRO A 124 -13.17 14.72 -3.24
N ALA A 125 -12.74 13.47 -3.06
CA ALA A 125 -12.04 12.65 -4.03
C ALA A 125 -12.24 11.16 -3.72
#